data_AF-A0A7Y6PU58-F1
#
_entry.id   AF-A0A7Y6PU58-F1
#
_cell.length_a   1.000
_cell.length_b   1.000
_cell.length_c   1.000
_cell.angle_alpha   90.00
_cell.angle_beta   90.00
_cell.angle_gamma   90.00
#
_symmetry.space_group_name_H-M   'P 1'
#
loop_
_entity.id
_entity.type
_entity.pdbx_description
1 polymer ?
#
loop_
_entity_poly.entity_id
_entity_poly.type
_entity_poly.pdbx_seq_one_letter_code
_entity_poly.pdbx_strand_id
1 'polypeptide(L)'
;MRTAILLTVVLAACSSPKSKSDVGTDEAAKLLLDRNWIDRMPQTERDKLHVYRFVPSMGGGVFQDRTIFKGTFELFMFKVEGDHIRFVLPETKQDVRSQFKIENVSGPEPFDLKLTVFSDPRGPHEYYGMRSETDRNGQQLEQRLHALPAAK
;
A
#
# COMPACT_ATOMS: atom_id res chain seq x y z
N MET A 1 14.41 -61.26 20.60
CA MET A 1 14.68 -59.82 20.85
C MET A 1 14.03 -59.03 19.73
N ARG A 2 12.97 -58.26 20.02
CA ARG A 2 12.25 -57.43 19.04
C ARG A 2 12.57 -55.97 19.32
N THR A 3 13.32 -55.35 18.43
CA THR A 3 13.75 -53.94 18.55
C THR A 3 12.64 -53.05 18.00
N ALA A 4 12.05 -52.22 18.85
CA ALA A 4 11.13 -51.16 18.46
C ALA A 4 11.92 -49.88 18.15
N ILE A 5 11.76 -49.33 16.95
CA ILE A 5 12.33 -48.03 16.57
C ILE A 5 11.23 -46.99 16.74
N LEU A 6 11.42 -46.09 17.71
CA LEU A 6 10.57 -44.91 17.94
C LEU A 6 10.97 -43.83 16.90
N LEU A 7 10.02 -43.40 16.07
CA LEU A 7 10.19 -42.27 15.16
C LEU A 7 9.74 -40.99 15.87
N THR A 8 10.67 -40.11 16.20
CA THR A 8 10.40 -38.80 16.80
C THR A 8 10.18 -37.77 15.68
N VAL A 9 8.94 -37.31 15.51
CA VAL A 9 8.59 -36.23 14.57
C VAL A 9 8.93 -34.89 15.22
N VAL A 10 9.91 -34.17 14.68
CA VAL A 10 10.27 -32.81 15.12
C VAL A 10 9.40 -31.82 14.33
N LEU A 11 8.45 -31.19 15.03
CA LEU A 11 7.68 -30.04 14.52
C LEU A 11 8.60 -28.81 14.48
N ALA A 12 9.16 -28.51 13.31
CA ALA A 12 9.84 -27.24 13.07
C ALA A 12 8.79 -26.14 12.93
N ALA A 13 8.62 -25.33 13.98
CA ALA A 13 7.86 -24.09 13.90
C ALA A 13 8.61 -23.10 13.00
N CYS A 14 8.12 -22.91 11.77
CA CYS A 14 8.64 -21.91 10.84
C CYS A 14 8.25 -20.50 11.30
N SER A 15 9.03 -19.93 12.23
CA SER A 15 9.01 -18.49 12.50
C SER A 15 9.90 -17.81 11.48
N SER A 16 9.34 -17.32 10.37
CA SER A 16 10.09 -16.52 9.41
C SER A 16 10.62 -15.25 10.09
N PRO A 17 11.92 -14.92 9.96
CA PRO A 17 12.47 -13.70 10.56
C PRO A 17 11.84 -12.47 9.91
N LYS A 18 11.27 -11.56 10.73
CA LYS A 18 10.84 -10.24 10.29
C LYS A 18 12.03 -9.50 9.69
N SER A 19 11.89 -9.03 8.45
CA SER A 19 12.93 -8.22 7.81
C SER A 19 13.11 -6.92 8.60
N LYS A 20 14.36 -6.47 8.75
CA LYS A 20 14.69 -5.21 9.47
C LYS A 20 14.06 -3.97 8.83
N SER A 21 13.60 -4.07 7.58
CA SER A 21 12.90 -3.01 6.85
C SER A 21 11.42 -2.87 7.24
N ASP A 22 10.85 -3.87 7.91
CA ASP A 22 9.42 -3.93 8.14
C ASP A 22 8.99 -2.95 9.23
N VAL A 23 7.99 -2.14 8.92
CA VAL A 23 7.33 -1.31 9.91
C VAL A 23 6.44 -2.22 10.78
N GLY A 24 6.49 -2.03 12.10
CA GLY A 24 5.61 -2.74 13.03
C GLY A 24 4.12 -2.46 12.76
N THR A 25 3.24 -3.43 13.04
CA THR A 25 1.82 -3.37 12.67
C THR A 25 1.10 -2.09 13.08
N ASP A 26 1.27 -1.64 14.33
CA ASP A 26 0.61 -0.43 14.84
C ASP A 26 1.08 0.84 14.13
N GLU A 27 2.37 0.88 13.78
CA GLU A 27 2.94 2.00 13.04
C GLU A 27 2.53 1.94 11.58
N ALA A 28 2.49 0.75 10.97
CA ALA A 28 1.99 0.57 9.60
C ALA A 28 0.53 1.03 9.48
N ALA A 29 -0.32 0.74 10.47
CA ALA A 29 -1.71 1.21 10.48
C ALA A 29 -1.82 2.75 10.49
N LYS A 30 -0.94 3.45 11.21
CA LYS A 30 -0.88 4.93 11.19
C LYS A 30 -0.32 5.44 9.88
N LEU A 31 0.74 4.81 9.37
CA LEU A 31 1.37 5.19 8.11
C LEU A 31 0.46 4.94 6.92
N LEU A 32 -0.51 4.05 6.97
CA LEU A 32 -1.44 3.85 5.86
C LEU A 32 -2.26 5.11 5.53
N LEU A 33 -2.54 5.93 6.54
CA LEU A 33 -3.56 6.98 6.48
C LEU A 33 -3.03 8.31 5.95
N ASP A 34 -3.95 9.09 5.38
CA ASP A 34 -3.84 10.50 5.04
C ASP A 34 -2.68 10.88 4.13
N ARG A 35 -2.26 9.97 3.25
CA ARG A 35 -1.23 10.19 2.23
C ARG A 35 -1.56 9.55 0.89
N ASN A 36 -0.91 10.07 -0.13
CA ASN A 36 -0.93 9.48 -1.46
C ASN A 36 -0.01 8.26 -1.51
N TRP A 37 -0.59 7.13 -1.91
CA TRP A 37 0.12 5.91 -2.25
C TRP A 37 0.04 5.73 -3.76
N ILE A 38 1.16 5.86 -4.47
CA ILE A 38 1.20 5.76 -5.93
C ILE A 38 1.98 4.53 -6.38
N ASP A 39 1.51 3.84 -7.41
CA ASP A 39 2.16 2.61 -7.90
C ASP A 39 3.55 2.87 -8.49
N ARG A 40 3.76 4.04 -9.11
CA ARG A 40 5.03 4.43 -9.70
C ARG A 40 5.14 5.95 -9.85
N MET A 41 6.37 6.45 -9.97
CA MET A 41 6.59 7.82 -10.43
C MET A 41 6.41 7.90 -11.95
N PRO A 42 5.43 8.67 -12.47
CA PRO A 42 5.31 8.92 -13.90
C PRO A 42 6.51 9.71 -14.45
N GLN A 43 6.83 9.51 -15.72
CA GLN A 43 7.91 10.21 -16.43
C GLN A 43 7.39 11.38 -17.27
N THR A 44 6.13 11.32 -17.71
CA THR A 44 5.45 12.38 -18.47
C THR A 44 4.06 12.66 -17.93
N GLU A 45 3.48 13.80 -18.29
CA GLU A 45 2.10 14.16 -17.89
C GLU A 45 1.01 13.17 -18.36
N ARG A 46 1.30 12.37 -19.41
CA ARG A 46 0.36 11.41 -19.99
C ARG A 46 0.51 10.01 -19.41
N ASP A 47 1.53 9.77 -18.60
CA ASP A 47 1.74 8.47 -17.98
C ASP A 47 0.61 8.18 -16.99
N LYS A 48 0.04 6.97 -17.10
CA LYS A 48 -0.93 6.49 -16.13
C LYS A 48 -0.28 6.12 -14.80
N LEU A 49 -0.93 6.47 -13.71
CA LEU A 49 -0.60 6.04 -12.36
C LEU A 49 -1.87 5.63 -11.61
N HIS A 50 -1.70 4.73 -10.67
CA HIS A 50 -2.73 4.33 -9.73
C HIS A 50 -2.47 4.97 -8.37
N VAL A 51 -3.50 5.54 -7.76
CA VAL A 51 -3.38 6.24 -6.48
C VAL A 51 -4.40 5.70 -5.49
N TYR A 52 -3.92 5.24 -4.34
CA TYR A 52 -4.76 5.09 -3.15
C TYR A 52 -4.59 6.27 -2.22
N ARG A 53 -5.69 6.68 -1.60
CA ARG A 53 -5.68 7.52 -0.40
C ARG A 53 -6.70 7.02 0.60
N PHE A 54 -6.24 6.75 1.81
CA PHE A 54 -7.06 6.30 2.94
C PHE A 54 -7.33 7.49 3.85
N VAL A 55 -8.57 8.02 3.87
CA VAL A 55 -8.90 9.31 4.50
C VAL A 55 -10.05 9.14 5.51
N PRO A 56 -9.77 8.69 6.75
CA PRO A 56 -10.82 8.43 7.73
C PRO A 56 -11.76 9.61 7.98
N SER A 57 -11.23 10.85 7.91
CA SER A 57 -12.01 12.08 8.10
C SER A 57 -13.11 12.29 7.04
N MET A 58 -12.99 11.64 5.88
CA MET A 58 -14.02 11.63 4.82
C MET A 58 -14.94 10.40 4.87
N GLY A 59 -14.77 9.51 5.87
CA GLY A 59 -15.57 8.28 6.02
C GLY A 59 -15.14 7.13 5.11
N GLY A 60 -13.98 7.23 4.44
CA GLY A 60 -13.52 6.22 3.48
C GLY A 60 -12.18 6.56 2.82
N GLY A 61 -11.93 5.97 1.67
CA GLY A 61 -10.78 6.25 0.83
C GLY A 61 -11.17 6.44 -0.63
N VAL A 62 -10.20 6.82 -1.44
CA VAL A 62 -10.34 6.98 -2.88
C VAL A 62 -9.25 6.19 -3.60
N PHE A 63 -9.66 5.44 -4.62
CA PHE A 63 -8.77 4.88 -5.62
C PHE A 63 -8.86 5.72 -6.89
N GLN A 64 -7.75 5.98 -7.56
CA GLN A 64 -7.69 6.71 -8.82
C GLN A 64 -6.89 5.92 -9.86
N ASP A 65 -7.45 5.75 -11.07
CA ASP A 65 -6.72 5.41 -12.29
C ASP A 65 -6.68 6.68 -13.15
N ARG A 66 -5.51 7.31 -13.23
CA ARG A 66 -5.38 8.65 -13.79
C ARG A 66 -4.05 8.88 -14.48
N THR A 67 -4.02 9.89 -15.34
CA THR A 67 -2.83 10.68 -15.62
C THR A 67 -2.77 11.86 -14.66
N ILE A 68 -1.85 12.81 -14.86
CA ILE A 68 -1.82 14.03 -14.04
C ILE A 68 -3.10 14.86 -14.22
N PHE A 69 -3.65 14.90 -15.43
CA PHE A 69 -4.76 15.80 -15.79
C PHE A 69 -6.11 15.14 -16.02
N LYS A 70 -6.18 13.81 -16.19
CA LYS A 70 -7.42 13.09 -16.48
C LYS A 70 -7.44 11.74 -15.80
N GLY A 71 -8.57 11.36 -15.20
CA GLY A 71 -8.72 10.02 -14.66
C GLY A 71 -10.14 9.70 -14.20
N THR A 72 -10.28 8.50 -13.67
CA THR A 72 -11.46 8.02 -12.95
C THR A 72 -11.11 7.84 -11.48
N PHE A 73 -12.09 8.08 -10.62
CA PHE A 73 -11.96 7.80 -9.19
C PHE A 73 -13.08 6.88 -8.72
N GLU A 74 -12.79 6.09 -7.71
CA GLU A 74 -13.77 5.27 -7.01
C GLU A 74 -13.64 5.50 -5.50
N LEU A 75 -14.77 5.76 -4.85
CA LEU A 75 -14.83 5.84 -3.39
C LEU A 75 -15.01 4.45 -2.82
N PHE A 76 -14.29 4.15 -1.74
CA PHE A 76 -14.46 2.92 -0.98
C PHE A 76 -14.53 3.24 0.52
N MET A 77 -15.18 2.40 1.30
CA MET A 77 -15.04 2.43 2.75
C MET A 77 -13.93 1.46 3.16
N PHE A 78 -13.22 1.77 4.25
CA PHE A 78 -12.24 0.86 4.77
C PHE A 78 -12.21 0.81 6.29
N LYS A 79 -11.69 -0.29 6.82
CA LYS A 79 -11.35 -0.46 8.23
C LYS A 79 -9.99 -1.13 8.35
N VAL A 80 -9.13 -0.63 9.23
CA VAL A 80 -7.84 -1.25 9.56
C VAL A 80 -7.98 -2.05 10.85
N GLU A 81 -7.58 -3.33 10.80
CA GLU A 81 -7.62 -4.26 11.92
C GLU A 81 -6.28 -5.01 11.99
N GLY A 82 -5.35 -4.50 12.81
CA GLY A 82 -3.99 -5.01 12.84
C GLY A 82 -3.28 -4.81 11.51
N ASP A 83 -2.85 -5.91 10.89
CA ASP A 83 -2.18 -5.95 9.58
C ASP A 83 -3.15 -6.21 8.42
N HIS A 84 -4.45 -6.01 8.63
CA HIS A 84 -5.48 -6.18 7.59
C HIS A 84 -6.24 -4.89 7.32
N ILE A 85 -6.57 -4.68 6.05
CA ILE A 85 -7.54 -3.69 5.57
C ILE A 85 -8.77 -4.45 5.10
N ARG A 86 -9.94 -4.10 5.60
CA ARG A 86 -11.21 -4.47 4.98
C ARG A 86 -11.66 -3.33 4.07
N PHE A 87 -11.80 -3.60 2.79
CA PHE A 87 -12.34 -2.70 1.79
C PHE A 87 -13.80 -3.03 1.54
N VAL A 88 -14.66 -2.02 1.44
CA VAL A 88 -16.03 -2.16 0.94
C VAL A 88 -16.19 -1.20 -0.22
N LEU A 89 -16.50 -1.73 -1.41
CA LEU A 89 -16.57 -1.00 -2.66
C LEU A 89 -18.04 -0.89 -3.10
N PRO A 90 -18.70 0.26 -2.89
CA PRO A 90 -20.14 0.40 -3.09
C PRO A 90 -20.60 0.16 -4.53
N GLU A 91 -19.78 0.53 -5.51
CA GLU A 91 -20.13 0.41 -6.93
C GLU A 91 -20.17 -1.07 -7.35
N THR A 92 -19.10 -1.81 -7.06
CA THR A 92 -18.97 -3.22 -7.45
C THR A 92 -19.55 -4.22 -6.44
N LYS A 93 -20.04 -3.74 -5.29
CA LYS A 93 -20.54 -4.55 -4.17
C LYS A 93 -19.51 -5.53 -3.61
N GLN A 94 -18.22 -5.25 -3.81
CA GLN A 94 -17.14 -6.09 -3.29
C GLN A 94 -16.85 -5.75 -1.83
N ASP A 95 -16.58 -6.80 -1.04
CA ASP A 95 -16.10 -6.71 0.34
C ASP A 95 -14.84 -7.58 0.42
N VAL A 96 -13.69 -6.95 0.56
CA VAL A 96 -12.38 -7.60 0.43
C VAL A 96 -11.58 -7.35 1.69
N ARG A 97 -11.17 -8.44 2.34
CA ARG A 97 -10.20 -8.39 3.44
C ARG A 97 -8.82 -8.72 2.88
N SER A 98 -7.91 -7.77 2.96
CA SER A 98 -6.53 -7.93 2.50
C SER A 98 -5.57 -7.74 3.66
N GLN A 99 -4.57 -8.60 3.78
CA GLN A 99 -3.37 -8.25 4.54
C GLN A 99 -2.69 -7.06 3.86
N PHE A 100 -2.02 -6.21 4.64
CA PHE A 100 -1.14 -5.18 4.13
C PHE A 100 0.18 -5.14 4.90
N LYS A 101 1.20 -4.60 4.25
CA LYS A 101 2.53 -4.40 4.83
C LYS A 101 3.06 -3.03 4.43
N ILE A 102 3.77 -2.37 5.34
CA ILE A 102 4.55 -1.17 5.02
C ILE A 102 6.02 -1.43 5.35
N GLU A 103 6.90 -1.10 4.43
CA GLU A 103 8.35 -1.24 4.54
C GLU A 103 9.01 0.12 4.37
N ASN A 104 10.09 0.36 5.13
CA ASN A 104 11.01 1.44 4.81
C ASN A 104 11.82 1.05 3.58
N VAL A 105 11.89 1.94 2.60
CA VAL A 105 12.68 1.75 1.37
C VAL A 105 13.57 2.96 1.12
N SER A 106 14.61 2.79 0.31
CA SER A 106 15.50 3.88 -0.12
C SER A 106 15.22 4.34 -1.55
N GLY A 107 14.06 3.98 -2.10
CA GLY A 107 13.66 4.39 -3.43
C GLY A 107 12.58 3.49 -4.05
N PRO A 108 12.11 3.85 -5.26
CA PRO A 108 12.60 4.93 -6.12
C PRO A 108 12.33 6.33 -5.55
N GLU A 109 13.22 7.29 -5.81
CA GLU A 109 13.02 8.69 -5.42
C GLU A 109 11.66 9.23 -5.93
N PRO A 110 10.87 9.95 -5.11
CA PRO A 110 11.17 10.49 -3.78
C PRO A 110 10.71 9.61 -2.60
N PHE A 111 10.45 8.32 -2.82
CA PHE A 111 9.71 7.49 -1.85
C PHE A 111 10.62 6.84 -0.80
N ASP A 112 10.15 6.90 0.45
CA ASP A 112 10.79 6.28 1.62
C ASP A 112 9.93 5.16 2.24
N LEU A 113 8.71 4.96 1.71
CA LEU A 113 7.79 3.91 2.11
C LEU A 113 7.32 3.09 0.90
N LYS A 114 7.21 1.79 1.10
CA LYS A 114 6.49 0.88 0.20
C LYS A 114 5.32 0.25 0.94
N LEU A 115 4.13 0.37 0.38
CA LEU A 115 2.91 -0.33 0.78
C LEU A 115 2.70 -1.55 -0.13
N THR A 116 2.42 -2.69 0.47
CA THR A 116 1.95 -3.90 -0.24
C THR A 116 0.56 -4.27 0.27
N VAL A 117 -0.41 -4.41 -0.65
CA VAL A 117 -1.79 -4.87 -0.41
C VAL A 117 -1.98 -6.23 -1.10
N PHE A 118 -1.93 -7.31 -0.32
CA PHE A 118 -1.79 -8.67 -0.88
C PHE A 118 -3.01 -9.14 -1.68
N SER A 119 -4.21 -8.73 -1.29
CA SER A 119 -5.47 -9.02 -1.97
C SER A 119 -6.14 -7.72 -2.41
N ASP A 120 -5.39 -6.92 -3.16
CA ASP A 120 -5.82 -5.62 -3.66
C ASP A 120 -7.04 -5.73 -4.59
N PRO A 121 -8.16 -5.05 -4.31
CA PRO A 121 -9.35 -5.10 -5.17
C PRO A 121 -9.18 -4.37 -6.51
N ARG A 122 -8.13 -3.55 -6.68
CA ARG A 122 -7.88 -2.76 -7.90
C ARG A 122 -6.51 -2.99 -8.52
N GLY A 123 -5.54 -3.46 -7.73
CA GLY A 123 -4.15 -3.59 -8.15
C GLY A 123 -3.48 -2.22 -8.33
N PRO A 124 -2.13 -2.17 -8.43
CA PRO A 124 -1.23 -3.29 -8.72
C PRO A 124 -0.57 -3.96 -7.49
N HIS A 125 -1.16 -3.88 -6.30
CA HIS A 125 -0.67 -4.45 -5.03
C HIS A 125 0.48 -3.69 -4.38
N GLU A 126 1.42 -3.14 -5.14
CA GLU A 126 2.53 -2.35 -4.59
C GLU A 126 2.35 -0.86 -4.89
N TYR A 127 2.57 -0.06 -3.85
CA TYR A 127 2.51 1.40 -3.93
C TYR A 127 3.64 2.00 -3.11
N TYR A 128 3.93 3.25 -3.41
CA TYR A 128 4.98 4.02 -2.77
C TYR A 128 4.41 5.31 -2.21
N GLY A 129 4.94 5.70 -1.06
CA GLY A 129 4.50 6.88 -0.34
C GLY A 129 5.69 7.63 0.23
N MET A 130 5.44 8.88 0.61
CA MET A 130 6.35 9.70 1.37
C MET A 130 5.85 9.79 2.81
N ARG A 131 6.76 9.72 3.79
CA ARG A 131 6.44 10.02 5.19
C ARG A 131 5.91 11.46 5.35
N SER A 132 5.04 11.66 6.33
CA SER A 132 4.47 12.98 6.65
C SER A 132 5.52 14.02 7.06
N GLU A 133 6.63 13.57 7.63
CA GLU A 133 7.79 14.38 7.98
C GLU A 133 8.43 14.99 6.73
N THR A 134 8.37 14.25 5.62
CA THR A 134 8.90 14.65 4.32
C THR A 134 7.83 15.38 3.49
N ASP A 135 6.57 14.93 3.51
CA ASP A 135 5.47 15.52 2.75
C ASP A 135 4.12 15.41 3.47
N ARG A 136 3.95 16.24 4.51
CA ARG A 136 2.82 16.16 5.46
C ARG A 136 1.44 16.11 4.83
N ASN A 137 1.26 16.78 3.69
CA ASN A 137 -0.04 16.94 3.05
C ASN A 137 -0.08 16.38 1.62
N GLY A 138 0.98 15.67 1.18
CA GLY A 138 1.13 15.23 -0.21
C GLY A 138 1.46 16.36 -1.20
N GLN A 139 1.71 17.58 -0.72
CA GLN A 139 1.91 18.75 -1.59
C GLN A 139 3.21 18.68 -2.38
N GLN A 140 4.29 18.15 -1.81
CA GLN A 140 5.55 18.04 -2.53
C GLN A 140 5.47 16.99 -3.63
N LEU A 141 4.79 15.87 -3.39
CA LEU A 141 4.52 14.88 -4.42
C LEU A 141 3.69 15.49 -5.55
N GLU A 142 2.57 16.16 -5.23
CA GLU A 142 1.73 16.80 -6.25
C GLU A 142 2.51 17.86 -7.05
N GLN A 143 3.35 18.67 -6.41
CA GLN A 143 4.22 19.63 -7.10
C GLN A 143 5.16 18.94 -8.11
N ARG A 144 5.78 17.82 -7.72
CA ARG A 144 6.63 17.03 -8.62
C ARG A 144 5.85 16.45 -9.80
N LEU A 145 4.64 15.95 -9.54
CA LEU A 145 3.74 15.43 -10.57
C LEU A 145 3.30 16.52 -11.55
N HIS A 146 3.05 17.74 -11.08
CA HIS A 146 2.73 18.89 -11.93
C HIS A 146 3.92 19.45 -12.72
N ALA A 147 5.16 19.16 -12.29
CA ALA A 147 6.39 19.57 -12.97
C ALA A 147 6.84 18.60 -14.07
N LEU A 148 6.07 17.54 -14.34
CA LEU A 148 6.43 16.57 -15.37
C LEU A 148 6.44 17.20 -16.76
N PRO A 149 7.33 16.73 -17.66
CA PRO A 149 7.35 17.21 -19.02
C PRO A 149 6.08 16.78 -19.77
N ALA A 150 5.70 17.62 -20.74
CA ALA A 150 4.70 17.25 -21.74
C ALA A 150 5.18 16.01 -22.53
N ALA A 151 4.26 15.10 -22.82
CA ALA A 151 4.57 13.97 -23.68
C ALA A 151 4.86 14.46 -25.11
N LYS A 152 5.95 13.96 -25.71
CA LYS A 152 6.29 14.23 -27.10
C LYS A 152 5.29 13.61 -28.07
#